data_AF-A0A931BBT4-F1
#
_entry.id   AF-A0A931BBT4-F1
#
_cell.length_a   1.000
_cell.length_b   1.000
_cell.length_c   1.000
_cell.angle_alpha   90.00
_cell.angle_beta   90.00
_cell.angle_gamma   90.00
#
_symmetry.space_group_name_H-M   'P 1'
#
loop_
_entity.id
_entity.type
_entity.pdbx_description
1 polymer ?
#
loop_
_entity_poly.entity_id
_entity_poly.type
_entity_poly.pdbx_seq_one_letter_code
_entity_poly.pdbx_strand_id
1 'polypeptide(L)'
;MDHYGGAGVTSPWQNFGWRSTNVPQAPLDPEERTRLDLPETLRPVASPRAEQRSVFDPALKQHANAYRAADPSFGDPRLDIAWKAERRKARDLVLSAIAETPWADGLVLRGSVLLRAWFGDVAREPGDLDFVVSPTDRRIDEPRTATMLAGITQAVQEAADASSGSVRFQAADAISEDIWTYDRVPGRRLLLPWTVPGASELPGGAIQLDLVFNENLPIAPELLHIPPSGGDGTGALLQAVTPELSLAWKLMWLLTDTHPQGKDLYDAVLLAEHTTLRYQILREVFLDAEAGDASHPVDSDRIGNLDLGGEWRHFVSEYPALPADENNLVIRLVAATAPTFTAVETPADTAYARHVRWLQPRIERYRLLLAAKGMGAVQERMQKDGLHLRAAIVITCDLLGRDDHGTEHARAVVLADSAWAPWVRIGERNPEWLTQQMHI
;
A
#
# COMPACT_ATOMS: atom_id res chain seq x y z
N MET A 1 -24.03 -50.13 -21.58
CA MET A 1 -25.02 -49.31 -20.85
C MET A 1 -24.96 -49.74 -19.41
N ASP A 2 -24.18 -49.03 -18.61
CA ASP A 2 -24.32 -49.02 -17.15
C ASP A 2 -23.99 -47.60 -16.73
N HIS A 3 -25.05 -46.81 -16.61
CA HIS A 3 -25.03 -45.45 -16.09
C HIS A 3 -25.00 -45.52 -14.57
N TYR A 4 -23.80 -45.53 -13.98
CA TYR A 4 -23.63 -45.08 -12.61
C TYR A 4 -23.36 -43.58 -12.63
N GLY A 5 -24.43 -42.81 -12.46
CA GLY A 5 -24.35 -41.39 -12.11
C GLY A 5 -23.75 -41.25 -10.72
N GLY A 6 -22.43 -41.03 -10.65
CA GLY A 6 -21.81 -40.47 -9.47
C GLY A 6 -22.28 -39.02 -9.32
N ALA A 7 -22.93 -38.70 -8.21
CA ALA A 7 -23.15 -37.31 -7.81
C ALA A 7 -21.78 -36.62 -7.79
N GLY A 8 -21.54 -35.69 -8.72
CA GLY A 8 -20.30 -34.95 -8.80
C GLY A 8 -20.09 -34.20 -7.49
N VAL A 9 -19.11 -34.63 -6.70
CA VAL A 9 -18.66 -33.87 -5.54
C VAL A 9 -18.06 -32.58 -6.11
N THR A 10 -18.78 -31.48 -5.95
CA THR A 10 -18.32 -30.16 -6.37
C THR A 10 -17.11 -29.79 -5.54
N SER A 11 -16.02 -29.38 -6.22
CA SER A 11 -14.81 -28.93 -5.53
C SER A 11 -15.17 -27.78 -4.57
N PRO A 12 -14.65 -27.76 -3.32
CA PRO A 12 -14.90 -26.66 -2.38
C PRO A 12 -14.57 -25.28 -2.96
N TRP A 13 -13.64 -25.22 -3.93
CA TRP A 13 -13.24 -24.02 -4.64
C TRP A 13 -14.31 -23.48 -5.60
N GLN A 14 -15.23 -24.31 -6.09
CA GLN A 14 -16.31 -23.86 -6.98
C GLN A 14 -17.26 -22.87 -6.32
N ASN A 15 -17.35 -22.90 -4.99
CA ASN A 15 -18.14 -21.98 -4.19
C ASN A 15 -17.28 -20.86 -3.56
N PHE A 16 -15.97 -20.83 -3.85
CA PHE A 16 -15.06 -19.83 -3.33
C PHE A 16 -15.22 -18.51 -4.09
N GLY A 17 -15.33 -17.40 -3.36
CA GLY A 17 -15.40 -16.06 -3.92
C GLY A 17 -15.76 -15.02 -2.88
N TRP A 18 -16.40 -13.93 -3.30
CA TRP A 18 -16.59 -12.75 -2.45
C TRP A 18 -17.40 -12.95 -1.15
N ARG A 19 -18.18 -14.04 -1.06
CA ARG A 19 -18.94 -14.40 0.15
C ARG A 19 -18.18 -15.36 1.07
N SER A 20 -17.06 -15.89 0.62
CA SER A 20 -16.27 -16.84 1.38
C SER A 20 -15.56 -16.10 2.51
N THR A 21 -15.67 -16.66 3.71
CA THR A 21 -14.95 -16.18 4.89
C THR A 21 -13.67 -16.97 5.12
N ASN A 22 -13.58 -18.19 4.58
CA ASN A 22 -12.47 -19.10 4.76
C ASN A 22 -11.95 -19.61 3.41
N VAL A 23 -10.63 -19.82 3.36
CA VAL A 23 -9.93 -20.44 2.23
C VAL A 23 -10.08 -21.96 2.33
N PRO A 24 -10.56 -22.63 1.27
CA PRO A 24 -10.59 -24.09 1.22
C PRO A 24 -9.20 -24.71 1.41
N GLN A 25 -9.12 -25.80 2.17
CA GLN A 25 -7.86 -26.51 2.43
C GLN A 25 -7.57 -27.62 1.39
N ALA A 26 -8.51 -27.86 0.47
CA ALA A 26 -8.33 -28.84 -0.59
C ALA A 26 -7.28 -28.35 -1.60
N PRO A 27 -6.47 -29.23 -2.20
CA PRO A 27 -5.57 -28.86 -3.29
C PRO A 27 -6.34 -28.11 -4.40
N LEU A 28 -5.77 -27.01 -4.88
CA LEU A 28 -6.32 -26.24 -6.01
C LEU A 28 -5.54 -26.63 -7.26
N ASP A 29 -6.21 -27.24 -8.23
CA ASP A 29 -5.59 -27.58 -9.50
C ASP A 29 -5.41 -26.33 -10.41
N PRO A 30 -4.43 -26.32 -11.34
CA PRO A 30 -4.15 -25.15 -12.16
C PRO A 30 -5.29 -24.73 -13.11
N GLU A 31 -6.10 -25.68 -13.59
CA GLU A 31 -7.21 -25.39 -14.49
C GLU A 31 -8.36 -24.71 -13.73
N GLU A 32 -8.68 -25.22 -12.55
CA GLU A 32 -9.67 -24.64 -11.64
C GLU A 32 -9.24 -23.25 -11.16
N ARG A 33 -7.96 -23.06 -10.83
CA ARG A 33 -7.39 -21.74 -10.51
C ARG A 33 -7.63 -20.74 -11.64
N THR A 34 -7.28 -21.12 -12.87
CA THR A 34 -7.43 -20.25 -14.05
C THR A 34 -8.90 -19.93 -14.30
N ARG A 35 -9.77 -20.93 -14.20
CA ARG A 35 -11.22 -20.78 -14.39
C ARG A 35 -11.87 -19.84 -13.36
N LEU A 36 -11.40 -19.90 -12.11
CA LEU A 36 -11.88 -19.05 -11.01
C LEU A 36 -11.15 -17.71 -10.93
N ASP A 37 -10.14 -17.49 -11.77
CA ASP A 37 -9.27 -16.31 -11.76
C ASP A 37 -8.74 -16.02 -10.34
N LEU A 38 -8.09 -17.04 -9.76
CA LEU A 38 -7.50 -16.97 -8.43
C LEU A 38 -5.99 -16.67 -8.51
N PRO A 39 -5.45 -15.85 -7.59
CA PRO A 39 -4.03 -15.54 -7.53
C PRO A 39 -3.15 -16.79 -7.39
N GLU A 40 -1.98 -16.78 -8.04
CA GLU A 40 -0.93 -17.80 -7.87
C GLU A 40 -0.54 -17.94 -6.40
N THR A 41 -0.51 -16.80 -5.72
CA THR A 41 -0.13 -16.58 -4.33
C THR A 41 -1.19 -17.02 -3.31
N LEU A 42 -2.41 -17.38 -3.74
CA LEU A 42 -3.41 -17.99 -2.85
C LEU A 42 -3.04 -19.44 -2.57
N ARG A 43 -2.24 -19.65 -1.52
CA ARG A 43 -1.73 -20.96 -1.06
C ARG A 43 -2.11 -21.22 0.40
N PRO A 44 -3.14 -22.05 0.65
CA PRO A 44 -3.46 -22.46 2.01
C PRO A 44 -2.36 -23.35 2.60
N VAL A 45 -2.16 -23.24 3.91
CA VAL A 45 -1.28 -24.06 4.72
C VAL A 45 -1.86 -25.46 4.78
N ALA A 46 -1.11 -26.46 4.29
CA ALA A 46 -1.59 -27.84 4.23
C ALA A 46 -1.71 -28.48 5.63
N SER A 47 -2.84 -28.24 6.31
CA SER A 47 -3.16 -28.85 7.60
C SER A 47 -4.65 -28.90 7.87
N PRO A 48 -5.23 -30.05 8.27
CA PRO A 48 -6.64 -30.14 8.63
C PRO A 48 -6.96 -29.40 9.94
N ARG A 49 -5.95 -28.99 10.71
CA ARG A 49 -6.09 -28.22 11.94
C ARG A 49 -6.03 -26.71 11.71
N ALA A 50 -5.59 -26.28 10.52
CA ALA A 50 -5.46 -24.88 10.17
C ALA A 50 -6.80 -24.34 9.66
N GLU A 51 -7.24 -23.24 10.24
CA GLU A 51 -8.30 -22.41 9.67
C GLU A 51 -7.65 -21.14 9.12
N GLN A 52 -7.86 -20.86 7.84
CA GLN A 52 -7.37 -19.64 7.21
C GLN A 52 -8.53 -18.86 6.63
N ARG A 53 -8.63 -17.60 7.04
CA ARG A 53 -9.61 -16.68 6.49
C ARG A 53 -9.19 -16.19 5.12
N SER A 54 -10.16 -15.98 4.23
CA SER A 54 -9.96 -15.25 3.00
C SER A 54 -9.97 -13.75 3.29
N VAL A 55 -8.88 -13.07 2.96
CA VAL A 55 -8.72 -11.63 3.16
C VAL A 55 -8.64 -10.97 1.81
N PHE A 56 -9.55 -10.00 1.56
CA PHE A 56 -9.50 -9.20 0.35
C PHE A 56 -8.19 -8.42 0.32
N ASP A 57 -7.50 -8.47 -0.81
CA ASP A 57 -6.24 -7.79 -1.02
C ASP A 57 -6.35 -6.87 -2.25
N PRO A 58 -6.43 -5.54 -2.03
CA PRO A 58 -6.50 -4.58 -3.13
C PRO A 58 -5.37 -4.74 -4.14
N ALA A 59 -4.19 -5.23 -3.73
CA ALA A 59 -3.04 -5.40 -4.63
C ALA A 59 -3.23 -6.53 -5.66
N LEU A 60 -4.28 -7.33 -5.51
CA LEU A 60 -4.63 -8.45 -6.37
C LEU A 60 -5.88 -8.17 -7.23
N LYS A 61 -6.35 -6.91 -7.32
CA LYS A 61 -7.57 -6.51 -8.04
C LYS A 61 -7.60 -6.85 -9.53
N GLN A 62 -6.47 -7.16 -10.13
CA GLN A 62 -6.41 -7.74 -11.48
C GLN A 62 -7.13 -9.10 -11.58
N HIS A 63 -7.35 -9.77 -10.44
CA HIS A 63 -8.12 -11.00 -10.33
C HIS A 63 -9.56 -10.71 -9.90
N ALA A 64 -10.52 -11.41 -10.50
CA ALA A 64 -11.93 -11.37 -10.10
C ALA A 64 -12.14 -11.76 -8.63
N ASN A 65 -11.26 -12.63 -8.10
CA ASN A 65 -11.24 -13.06 -6.71
C ASN A 65 -9.92 -12.66 -6.05
N ALA A 66 -9.71 -11.35 -5.87
CA ALA A 66 -8.55 -10.72 -5.24
C ALA A 66 -8.43 -11.02 -3.73
N TYR A 67 -8.24 -12.28 -3.38
CA TYR A 67 -8.13 -12.77 -2.01
C TYR A 67 -6.77 -13.41 -1.76
N ARG A 68 -6.21 -13.14 -0.58
CA ARG A 68 -5.09 -13.89 -0.01
C ARG A 68 -5.55 -14.75 1.16
N ALA A 69 -4.76 -15.77 1.49
CA ALA A 69 -4.95 -16.51 2.74
C ALA A 69 -4.35 -15.71 3.90
N ALA A 70 -5.11 -15.53 4.98
CA ALA A 70 -4.56 -15.03 6.24
C ALA A 70 -3.56 -16.03 6.85
N ASP A 71 -2.82 -15.60 7.85
CA ASP A 71 -2.11 -16.53 8.72
C ASP A 71 -3.11 -17.56 9.30
N PRO A 72 -2.74 -18.85 9.40
CA PRO A 72 -3.57 -19.88 10.00
C PRO A 72 -3.83 -19.58 11.47
N SER A 73 -5.07 -19.80 11.88
CA SER A 73 -5.44 -19.96 13.28
C SER A 73 -5.69 -21.43 13.58
N PHE A 74 -5.37 -21.83 14.80
CA PHE A 74 -5.54 -23.17 15.30
C PHE A 74 -6.46 -23.15 16.52
N GLY A 75 -7.37 -24.13 16.61
CA GLY A 75 -8.20 -24.29 17.81
C GLY A 75 -7.40 -24.63 19.08
N ASP A 76 -6.12 -25.00 18.94
CA ASP A 76 -5.18 -25.22 20.04
C ASP A 76 -4.27 -24.00 20.23
N PRO A 77 -4.42 -23.24 21.35
CA PRO A 77 -3.59 -22.06 21.62
C PRO A 77 -2.08 -22.33 21.65
N ARG A 78 -1.64 -23.54 22.02
CA ARG A 78 -0.21 -23.88 22.05
C ARG A 78 0.36 -23.99 20.65
N LEU A 79 -0.42 -24.59 19.73
CA LEU A 79 -0.06 -24.67 18.33
C LEU A 79 -0.01 -23.27 17.70
N ASP A 80 -0.99 -22.42 18.04
CA ASP A 80 -1.05 -21.02 17.63
C ASP A 80 0.21 -20.23 18.03
N ILE A 81 0.61 -20.35 19.30
CA ILE A 81 1.81 -19.69 19.84
C ILE A 81 3.07 -20.23 19.16
N ALA A 82 3.20 -21.55 19.03
CA ALA A 82 4.37 -22.19 18.45
C ALA A 82 4.53 -21.85 16.95
N TRP A 83 3.43 -21.90 16.18
CA TRP A 83 3.45 -21.53 14.76
C TRP A 83 3.84 -20.06 14.57
N LYS A 84 3.26 -19.15 15.36
CA LYS A 84 3.62 -17.71 15.32
C LYS A 84 5.10 -17.51 15.67
N ALA A 85 5.64 -18.23 16.65
CA ALA A 85 7.06 -18.14 17.00
C ALA A 85 7.96 -18.58 15.83
N GLU A 86 7.66 -19.71 15.18
CA GLU A 86 8.43 -20.19 14.03
C GLU A 86 8.29 -19.27 12.80
N ARG A 87 7.11 -18.69 12.57
CA ARG A 87 6.90 -17.67 11.53
C ARG A 87 7.76 -16.42 11.75
N ARG A 88 7.89 -15.96 13.00
CA ARG A 88 8.78 -14.83 13.34
C ARG A 88 10.24 -15.15 13.03
N LYS A 89 10.71 -16.34 13.39
CA LYS A 89 12.05 -16.83 13.02
C LYS A 89 12.24 -16.90 11.51
N ALA A 90 11.24 -17.40 10.78
CA ALA A 90 11.25 -17.45 9.31
C ALA A 90 11.38 -16.05 8.70
N ARG A 91 10.63 -15.06 9.21
CA ARG A 91 10.72 -13.65 8.80
C ARG A 91 12.10 -13.06 9.10
N ASP A 92 12.62 -13.26 10.31
CA ASP A 92 13.92 -12.74 10.73
C ASP A 92 15.06 -13.30 9.86
N LEU A 93 14.98 -14.59 9.50
CA LEU A 93 15.91 -15.23 8.57
C LEU A 93 15.87 -14.57 7.19
N VAL A 94 14.67 -14.31 6.66
CA VAL A 94 14.52 -13.63 5.35
C VAL A 94 15.13 -12.23 5.38
N LEU A 95 14.84 -11.44 6.40
CA LEU A 95 15.41 -10.09 6.54
C LEU A 95 16.94 -10.11 6.64
N SER A 96 17.48 -11.05 7.42
CA SER A 96 18.92 -11.23 7.59
C SER A 96 19.58 -11.66 6.28
N ALA A 97 18.96 -12.59 5.54
CA ALA A 97 19.46 -13.03 4.24
C ALA A 97 19.47 -11.90 3.21
N ILE A 98 18.40 -11.09 3.15
CA ILE A 98 18.32 -9.93 2.25
C ILE A 98 19.43 -8.92 2.54
N ALA A 99 19.70 -8.64 3.82
CA ALA A 99 20.73 -7.69 4.24
C ALA A 99 22.14 -8.06 3.76
N GLU A 100 22.41 -9.36 3.56
CA GLU A 100 23.69 -9.88 3.07
C GLU A 100 23.74 -10.02 1.53
N THR A 101 22.66 -9.65 0.82
CA THR A 101 22.65 -9.71 -0.64
C THR A 101 23.28 -8.47 -1.29
N PRO A 102 23.77 -8.57 -2.54
CA PRO A 102 24.21 -7.41 -3.32
C PRO A 102 23.11 -6.40 -3.63
N TRP A 103 21.84 -6.70 -3.33
CA TRP A 103 20.70 -5.83 -3.58
C TRP A 103 20.24 -5.05 -2.35
N ALA A 104 20.80 -5.30 -1.16
CA ALA A 104 20.37 -4.69 0.10
C ALA A 104 20.26 -3.15 0.03
N ASP A 105 21.26 -2.50 -0.57
CA ASP A 105 21.28 -1.03 -0.74
C ASP A 105 20.16 -0.51 -1.67
N GLY A 106 19.64 -1.36 -2.54
CA GLY A 106 18.55 -1.06 -3.48
C GLY A 106 17.18 -1.51 -3.01
N LEU A 107 17.05 -2.04 -1.79
CA LEU A 107 15.80 -2.52 -1.20
C LEU A 107 15.50 -1.75 0.07
N VAL A 108 14.59 -0.78 -0.04
CA VAL A 108 14.21 0.09 1.08
C VAL A 108 13.00 -0.49 1.79
N LEU A 109 13.21 -1.04 2.98
CA LEU A 109 12.17 -1.60 3.83
C LEU A 109 11.14 -0.53 4.21
N ARG A 110 9.87 -0.93 4.23
CA ARG A 110 8.74 -0.12 4.71
C ARG A 110 7.73 -1.00 5.44
N GLY A 111 6.60 -0.40 5.82
CA GLY A 111 5.43 -1.14 6.28
C GLY A 111 5.57 -1.66 7.71
N SER A 112 4.86 -2.76 7.99
CA SER A 112 4.54 -3.18 9.36
C SER A 112 5.75 -3.64 10.19
N VAL A 113 6.81 -4.14 9.54
CA VAL A 113 8.06 -4.50 10.22
C VAL A 113 8.72 -3.28 10.87
N LEU A 114 8.71 -2.13 10.19
CA LEU A 114 9.27 -0.90 10.77
C LEU A 114 8.48 -0.43 11.97
N LEU A 115 7.14 -0.49 11.91
CA LEU A 115 6.29 -0.15 13.05
C LEU A 115 6.61 -1.03 14.26
N ARG A 116 6.85 -2.32 14.03
CA ARG A 116 7.26 -3.24 15.09
C ARG A 116 8.65 -2.91 15.66
N ALA A 117 9.58 -2.49 14.81
CA ALA A 117 10.91 -2.05 15.25
C ALA A 117 10.85 -0.76 16.09
N TRP A 118 9.98 0.19 15.72
CA TRP A 118 9.85 1.47 16.43
C TRP A 118 9.01 1.39 17.71
N PHE A 119 7.95 0.58 17.72
CA PHE A 119 6.92 0.62 18.77
C PHE A 119 6.73 -0.69 19.54
N GLY A 120 7.48 -1.75 19.18
CA GLY A 120 7.43 -3.03 19.88
C GLY A 120 6.02 -3.63 19.95
N ASP A 121 5.60 -4.06 21.14
CA ASP A 121 4.31 -4.70 21.40
C ASP A 121 3.07 -3.83 21.21
N VAL A 122 3.25 -2.52 21.10
CA VAL A 122 2.15 -1.62 20.75
C VAL A 122 1.83 -1.71 19.26
N ALA A 123 2.80 -1.99 18.39
CA ALA A 123 2.51 -2.26 16.99
C ALA A 123 1.87 -3.64 16.82
N ARG A 124 0.94 -3.74 15.86
CA ARG A 124 0.39 -5.03 15.42
C ARG A 124 1.51 -5.95 14.90
N GLU A 125 1.26 -7.25 14.94
CA GLU A 125 2.19 -8.23 14.35
C GLU A 125 2.38 -7.96 12.85
N PRO A 126 3.63 -7.92 12.34
CA PRO A 126 3.87 -7.72 10.92
C PRO A 126 3.36 -8.88 10.05
N GLY A 127 2.62 -8.55 9.01
CA GLY A 127 2.05 -9.50 8.05
C GLY A 127 3.08 -9.88 6.97
N ASP A 128 3.42 -8.92 6.13
CA ASP A 128 4.30 -8.99 4.97
C ASP A 128 5.61 -8.22 5.19
N LEU A 129 6.54 -8.42 4.26
CA LEU A 129 7.77 -7.64 4.13
C LEU A 129 7.63 -6.71 2.92
N ASP A 130 7.44 -5.41 3.16
CA ASP A 130 7.27 -4.43 2.10
C ASP A 130 8.60 -3.75 1.76
N PHE A 131 8.94 -3.66 0.48
CA PHE A 131 10.13 -2.96 -0.01
C PHE A 131 9.79 -1.99 -1.14
N VAL A 132 10.41 -0.81 -1.11
CA VAL A 132 10.55 0.04 -2.30
C VAL A 132 11.87 -0.31 -2.98
N VAL A 133 11.80 -0.59 -4.27
CA VAL A 133 12.97 -0.89 -5.10
C VAL A 133 13.60 0.42 -5.57
N SER A 134 14.89 0.58 -5.27
CA SER A 134 15.71 1.75 -5.59
C SER A 134 16.89 1.36 -6.49
N PRO A 135 17.34 2.24 -7.42
CA PRO A 135 16.76 3.54 -7.78
C PRO A 135 15.41 3.45 -8.48
N THR A 136 14.66 4.56 -8.49
CA THR A 136 13.27 4.66 -8.98
C THR A 136 13.12 4.44 -10.48
N ASP A 137 14.20 4.46 -11.26
CA ASP A 137 14.20 4.16 -12.68
C ASP A 137 14.28 2.64 -12.98
N ARG A 138 14.38 1.79 -11.95
CA ARG A 138 14.35 0.34 -12.12
C ARG A 138 12.96 -0.15 -12.46
N ARG A 139 12.83 -0.82 -13.60
CA ARG A 139 11.55 -1.35 -14.06
C ARG A 139 11.33 -2.81 -13.66
N ILE A 140 10.06 -3.15 -13.49
CA ILE A 140 9.61 -4.49 -13.11
C ILE A 140 9.89 -5.56 -14.19
N ASP A 141 9.95 -5.15 -15.46
CA ASP A 141 10.04 -6.01 -16.65
C ASP A 141 11.48 -6.26 -17.14
N GLU A 142 12.48 -5.75 -16.41
CA GLU A 142 13.87 -5.87 -16.81
C GLU A 142 14.53 -7.17 -16.30
N PRO A 143 15.46 -7.79 -17.06
CA PRO A 143 16.15 -9.02 -16.65
C PRO A 143 16.83 -8.93 -15.28
N ARG A 144 17.36 -7.75 -14.92
CA ARG A 144 17.98 -7.51 -13.61
C ARG A 144 17.02 -7.70 -12.44
N THR A 145 15.73 -7.45 -12.64
CA THR A 145 14.69 -7.65 -11.62
C THR A 145 14.44 -9.15 -11.41
N ALA A 146 14.38 -9.94 -12.47
CA ALA A 146 14.28 -11.40 -12.36
C ALA A 146 15.52 -12.00 -11.65
N THR A 147 16.73 -11.52 -11.98
CA THR A 147 17.97 -11.93 -11.30
C THR A 147 17.94 -11.57 -9.81
N MET A 148 17.45 -10.38 -9.46
CA MET A 148 17.30 -9.97 -8.05
C MET A 148 16.36 -10.90 -7.28
N LEU A 149 15.18 -11.18 -7.82
CA LEU A 149 14.20 -12.05 -7.15
C LEU A 149 14.75 -13.47 -6.95
N ALA A 150 15.33 -14.07 -7.99
CA ALA A 150 15.95 -15.40 -7.91
C ALA A 150 17.14 -15.43 -6.94
N GLY A 151 17.91 -14.36 -6.89
CA GLY A 151 19.02 -14.25 -5.95
C GLY A 151 18.58 -14.11 -4.50
N ILE A 152 17.50 -13.37 -4.23
CA ILE A 152 16.89 -13.30 -2.89
C ILE A 152 16.41 -14.68 -2.45
N THR A 153 15.67 -15.41 -3.30
CA THR A 153 15.17 -16.76 -2.95
C THR A 153 16.32 -17.71 -2.63
N GLN A 154 17.39 -17.66 -3.43
CA GLN A 154 18.58 -18.47 -3.23
C GLN A 154 19.32 -18.10 -1.93
N ALA A 155 19.54 -16.80 -1.68
CA ALA A 155 20.19 -16.33 -0.45
C ALA A 155 19.42 -16.75 0.82
N VAL A 156 18.09 -16.71 0.78
CA VAL A 156 17.24 -17.18 1.90
C VAL A 156 17.43 -18.67 2.15
N GLN A 157 17.46 -19.49 1.10
CA GLN A 157 17.71 -20.92 1.24
C GLN A 157 19.12 -21.18 1.80
N GLU A 158 20.16 -20.53 1.26
CA GLU A 158 21.54 -20.69 1.72
C GLU A 158 21.69 -20.28 3.19
N ALA A 159 21.05 -19.20 3.61
CA ALA A 159 21.01 -18.77 5.01
C ALA A 159 20.27 -19.78 5.91
N ALA A 160 19.16 -20.36 5.43
CA ALA A 160 18.42 -21.40 6.16
C ALA A 160 19.26 -22.67 6.36
N ASP A 161 19.98 -23.08 5.31
CA ASP A 161 20.81 -24.30 5.29
C ASP A 161 22.06 -24.14 6.18
N ALA A 162 22.65 -22.94 6.23
CA ALA A 162 23.77 -22.61 7.11
C ALA A 162 23.36 -22.40 8.58
N SER A 163 22.09 -22.12 8.84
CA SER A 163 21.56 -21.87 10.18
C SER A 163 21.33 -23.17 10.96
N SER A 164 21.63 -23.15 12.27
CA SER A 164 21.23 -24.21 13.20
C SER A 164 19.74 -24.13 13.60
N GLY A 165 19.00 -23.15 13.08
CA GLY A 165 17.57 -22.96 13.34
C GLY A 165 16.72 -24.12 12.80
N SER A 166 15.44 -24.09 13.16
CA SER A 166 14.42 -25.11 12.81
C SER A 166 13.74 -24.88 11.46
N VAL A 167 13.69 -23.64 10.99
CA VAL A 167 13.01 -23.23 9.76
C VAL A 167 13.83 -23.59 8.53
N ARG A 168 13.18 -24.13 7.50
CA ARG A 168 13.78 -24.39 6.19
C ARG A 168 12.97 -23.74 5.07
N PHE A 169 13.69 -23.30 4.04
CA PHE A 169 13.15 -22.76 2.79
C PHE A 169 13.66 -23.59 1.62
N GLN A 170 12.93 -23.56 0.51
CA GLN A 170 13.36 -24.12 -0.77
C GLN A 170 13.12 -23.07 -1.85
N ALA A 171 14.18 -22.59 -2.50
CA ALA A 171 14.11 -21.53 -3.50
C ALA A 171 13.27 -21.95 -4.71
N ALA A 172 13.28 -23.24 -5.05
CA ALA A 172 12.48 -23.80 -6.15
C ALA A 172 10.96 -23.73 -5.90
N ASP A 173 10.54 -23.63 -4.64
CA ASP A 173 9.13 -23.53 -4.24
C ASP A 173 8.64 -22.07 -4.17
N ALA A 174 9.52 -21.10 -4.39
CA ALA A 174 9.16 -19.69 -4.37
C ALA A 174 8.20 -19.35 -5.51
N ILE A 175 7.17 -18.55 -5.21
CA ILE A 175 6.15 -18.14 -6.16
C ILE A 175 6.26 -16.63 -6.33
N SER A 176 6.25 -16.16 -7.57
CA SER A 176 6.26 -14.73 -7.86
C SER A 176 5.11 -14.36 -8.79
N GLU A 177 4.45 -13.25 -8.48
CA GLU A 177 3.27 -12.77 -9.19
C GLU A 177 3.30 -11.24 -9.28
N ASP A 178 2.80 -10.69 -10.39
CA ASP A 178 2.61 -9.25 -10.54
C ASP A 178 1.49 -8.80 -9.59
N ILE A 179 1.70 -7.68 -8.92
CA ILE A 179 0.70 -7.02 -8.09
C ILE A 179 0.59 -5.55 -8.48
N TRP A 180 -0.58 -4.97 -8.26
CA TRP A 180 -0.79 -3.53 -8.42
C TRP A 180 -0.97 -2.90 -7.06
N THR A 181 0.12 -2.46 -6.47
CA THR A 181 0.13 -1.90 -5.11
C THR A 181 -0.67 -0.59 -5.11
N TYR A 182 -1.86 -0.64 -4.49
CA TYR A 182 -2.81 0.47 -4.35
C TYR A 182 -3.23 1.11 -5.69
N ASP A 183 -3.40 0.29 -6.74
CA ASP A 183 -3.84 0.70 -8.08
C ASP A 183 -2.90 1.72 -8.79
N ARG A 184 -1.70 1.97 -8.26
CA ARG A 184 -0.84 3.10 -8.67
C ARG A 184 0.45 2.71 -9.36
N VAL A 185 1.21 1.83 -8.70
CA VAL A 185 2.59 1.52 -9.08
C VAL A 185 2.75 0.03 -9.30
N PRO A 186 3.55 -0.37 -10.31
CA PRO A 186 3.81 -1.77 -10.57
C PRO A 186 4.54 -2.39 -9.37
N GLY A 187 4.07 -3.54 -8.92
CA GLY A 187 4.69 -4.29 -7.85
C GLY A 187 4.90 -5.75 -8.21
N ARG A 188 5.80 -6.41 -7.50
CA ARG A 188 6.00 -7.84 -7.55
C ARG A 188 5.82 -8.44 -6.16
N ARG A 189 4.95 -9.42 -6.03
CA ARG A 189 4.86 -10.26 -4.84
C ARG A 189 5.77 -11.47 -5.01
N LEU A 190 6.49 -11.81 -3.95
CA LEU A 190 7.29 -13.02 -3.82
C LEU A 190 6.86 -13.75 -2.55
N LEU A 191 6.34 -14.97 -2.69
CA LEU A 191 6.07 -15.86 -1.58
C LEU A 191 7.21 -16.85 -1.42
N LEU A 192 7.71 -16.97 -0.20
CA LEU A 192 8.73 -17.91 0.22
C LEU A 192 8.13 -18.95 1.17
N PRO A 193 7.74 -20.14 0.68
CA PRO A 193 7.26 -21.20 1.55
C PRO A 193 8.35 -21.65 2.52
N TRP A 194 7.95 -21.91 3.77
CA TRP A 194 8.83 -22.43 4.81
C TRP A 194 8.22 -23.65 5.50
N THR A 195 9.09 -24.50 6.04
CA THR A 195 8.72 -25.71 6.78
C THR A 195 9.53 -25.83 8.06
N VAL A 196 9.10 -26.74 8.95
CA VAL A 196 9.81 -27.10 10.18
C VAL A 196 9.99 -28.63 10.23
N PRO A 197 11.00 -29.20 9.55
CA PRO A 197 11.12 -30.65 9.37
C PRO A 197 11.16 -31.47 10.67
N GLY A 198 11.61 -30.85 11.77
CA GLY A 198 11.69 -31.49 13.10
C GLY A 198 10.40 -31.41 13.94
N ALA A 199 9.36 -30.73 13.45
CA ALA A 199 8.11 -30.53 14.19
C ALA A 199 6.91 -30.90 13.31
N SER A 200 6.66 -32.20 13.13
CA SER A 200 5.59 -32.72 12.26
C SER A 200 4.18 -32.24 12.62
N GLU A 201 3.98 -31.74 13.84
CA GLU A 201 2.70 -31.16 14.29
C GLU A 201 2.53 -29.68 13.91
N LEU A 202 3.63 -28.96 13.63
CA LEU A 202 3.61 -27.58 13.18
C LEU A 202 3.54 -27.56 11.65
N PRO A 203 2.44 -27.12 11.05
CA PRO A 203 2.46 -26.92 9.62
C PRO A 203 3.40 -25.75 9.28
N GLY A 204 3.96 -25.79 8.08
CA GLY A 204 4.74 -24.67 7.54
C GLY A 204 3.90 -23.43 7.28
N GLY A 205 4.43 -22.53 6.46
CA GLY A 205 3.73 -21.33 6.03
C GLY A 205 4.42 -20.68 4.84
N ALA A 206 4.17 -19.40 4.62
CA ALA A 206 4.89 -18.60 3.65
C ALA A 206 5.27 -17.25 4.26
N ILE A 207 6.43 -16.71 3.87
CA ILE A 207 6.76 -15.31 4.07
C ILE A 207 6.47 -14.57 2.76
N GLN A 208 5.68 -13.52 2.84
CA GLN A 208 5.32 -12.67 1.71
C GLN A 208 6.24 -11.45 1.67
N LEU A 209 6.80 -11.17 0.49
CA LEU A 209 7.55 -9.97 0.19
C LEU A 209 6.83 -9.22 -0.93
N ASP A 210 6.53 -7.95 -0.70
CA ASP A 210 5.93 -7.07 -1.70
C ASP A 210 6.96 -6.01 -2.12
N LEU A 211 7.39 -6.08 -3.37
CA LEU A 211 8.40 -5.19 -3.94
C LEU A 211 7.71 -4.18 -4.86
N VAL A 212 7.76 -2.91 -4.49
CA VAL A 212 7.16 -1.81 -5.23
C VAL A 212 8.22 -1.10 -6.07
N PHE A 213 7.93 -0.87 -7.36
CA PHE A 213 8.83 -0.22 -8.30
C PHE A 213 8.33 1.19 -8.64
N ASN A 214 9.25 2.07 -9.07
CA ASN A 214 8.97 3.44 -9.49
C ASN A 214 8.32 4.37 -8.43
N GLU A 215 8.27 3.95 -7.17
CA GLU A 215 7.79 4.80 -6.07
C GLU A 215 8.86 5.83 -5.70
N ASN A 216 8.51 7.12 -5.73
CA ASN A 216 9.41 8.19 -5.35
C ASN A 216 9.60 8.27 -3.82
N LEU A 217 10.81 8.58 -3.38
CA LEU A 217 11.17 8.72 -1.97
C LEU A 217 11.54 10.18 -1.69
N PRO A 218 10.59 11.03 -1.25
CA PRO A 218 10.86 12.45 -0.99
C PRO A 218 11.81 12.68 0.21
N ILE A 219 11.99 11.65 1.04
CA ILE A 219 13.01 11.58 2.08
C ILE A 219 13.96 10.44 1.74
N ALA A 220 15.26 10.71 1.79
CA ALA A 220 16.26 9.67 1.60
C ALA A 220 16.10 8.56 2.65
N PRO A 221 16.22 7.27 2.26
CA PRO A 221 16.26 6.16 3.20
C PRO A 221 17.38 6.30 4.23
N GLU A 222 17.16 5.70 5.40
CA GLU A 222 18.16 5.58 6.45
C GLU A 222 18.46 4.12 6.77
N LEU A 223 19.71 3.82 7.13
CA LEU A 223 20.07 2.50 7.62
C LEU A 223 19.46 2.30 9.01
N LEU A 224 18.60 1.31 9.14
CA LEU A 224 17.93 0.95 10.38
C LEU A 224 18.25 -0.50 10.75
N HIS A 225 18.61 -0.71 12.01
CA HIS A 225 18.73 -2.05 12.57
C HIS A 225 17.34 -2.56 12.95
N ILE A 226 16.93 -3.65 12.32
CA ILE A 226 15.68 -4.36 12.60
C ILE A 226 15.98 -5.44 13.64
N PRO A 227 15.47 -5.31 14.88
CA PRO A 227 15.70 -6.30 15.91
C PRO A 227 15.00 -7.63 15.55
N PRO A 228 15.58 -8.78 15.94
CA PRO A 228 14.94 -10.07 15.72
C PRO A 228 13.64 -10.16 16.54
N SER A 229 12.59 -10.65 15.91
CA SER A 229 11.27 -10.79 16.50
C SER A 229 11.00 -12.19 17.06
N GLY A 230 11.73 -13.20 16.58
CA GLY A 230 11.70 -14.60 17.02
C GLY A 230 12.59 -14.88 18.23
N GLY A 231 13.29 -13.87 18.76
CA GLY A 231 14.11 -13.94 19.97
C GLY A 231 15.55 -14.44 19.77
N ASP A 232 15.80 -15.18 18.68
CA ASP A 232 17.12 -15.70 18.33
C ASP A 232 17.71 -14.90 17.14
N GLY A 233 18.95 -14.43 17.24
CA GLY A 233 19.69 -13.79 16.13
C GLY A 233 20.21 -12.38 16.44
N THR A 234 20.91 -11.80 15.46
CA THR A 234 21.51 -10.45 15.57
C THR A 234 20.63 -9.34 15.01
N GLY A 235 19.51 -9.68 14.37
CA GLY A 235 18.72 -8.74 13.57
C GLY A 235 19.38 -8.44 12.22
N ALA A 236 18.78 -7.53 11.45
CA ALA A 236 19.21 -7.16 10.11
C ALA A 236 19.42 -5.64 10.00
N LEU A 237 20.50 -5.21 9.34
CA LEU A 237 20.71 -3.79 9.02
C LEU A 237 20.26 -3.55 7.58
N LEU A 238 19.22 -2.74 7.39
CA LEU A 238 18.60 -2.52 6.08
C LEU A 238 18.36 -1.03 5.85
N GLN A 239 18.30 -0.63 4.57
CA GLN A 239 17.73 0.66 4.23
C GLN A 239 16.24 0.66 4.59
N ALA A 240 15.77 1.71 5.23
CA ALA A 240 14.40 1.84 5.69
C ALA A 240 13.87 3.24 5.41
N VAL A 241 12.56 3.34 5.19
CA VAL A 241 11.89 4.65 5.19
C VAL A 241 11.78 5.21 6.60
N THR A 242 11.76 6.53 6.70
CA THR A 242 11.58 7.19 8.00
C THR A 242 10.14 7.02 8.51
N PRO A 243 9.91 7.19 9.84
CA PRO A 243 8.56 7.25 10.39
C PRO A 243 7.69 8.34 9.74
N GLU A 244 8.30 9.48 9.38
CA GLU A 244 7.60 10.61 8.75
C GLU A 244 7.05 10.23 7.37
N LEU A 245 7.88 9.61 6.52
CA LEU A 245 7.42 9.15 5.20
C LEU A 245 6.37 8.05 5.33
N SER A 246 6.53 7.14 6.30
CA SER A 246 5.52 6.13 6.59
C SER A 246 4.17 6.75 6.96
N LEU A 247 4.15 7.80 7.79
CA LEU A 247 2.93 8.49 8.16
C LEU A 247 2.28 9.20 6.96
N ALA A 248 3.07 9.87 6.13
CA ALA A 248 2.57 10.53 4.93
C ALA A 248 1.87 9.53 3.98
N TRP A 249 2.46 8.35 3.76
CA TRP A 249 1.82 7.30 2.96
C TRP A 249 0.56 6.73 3.59
N LYS A 250 0.54 6.52 4.92
CA LYS A 250 -0.67 6.03 5.60
C LYS A 250 -1.84 7.01 5.45
N LEU A 251 -1.58 8.31 5.60
CA LEU A 251 -2.59 9.35 5.38
C LEU A 251 -3.04 9.39 3.92
N MET A 252 -2.11 9.24 2.98
CA MET A 252 -2.42 9.14 1.55
C MET A 252 -3.37 7.98 1.27
N TRP A 253 -3.03 6.76 1.66
CA TRP A 253 -3.88 5.59 1.45
C TRP A 253 -5.27 5.73 2.07
N LEU A 254 -5.35 6.22 3.30
CA LEU A 254 -6.62 6.46 3.98
C LEU A 254 -7.53 7.45 3.23
N LEU A 255 -6.94 8.42 2.53
CA LEU A 255 -7.67 9.55 1.93
C LEU A 255 -7.86 9.45 0.42
N THR A 256 -7.14 8.57 -0.26
CA THR A 256 -7.17 8.41 -1.72
C THR A 256 -7.57 7.03 -2.18
N ASP A 257 -7.35 5.98 -1.39
CA ASP A 257 -7.66 4.63 -1.85
C ASP A 257 -9.16 4.39 -1.84
N THR A 258 -9.65 3.65 -2.84
CA THR A 258 -11.06 3.24 -2.89
C THR A 258 -11.45 2.31 -1.72
N HIS A 259 -10.47 1.60 -1.13
CA HIS A 259 -10.67 0.69 -0.01
C HIS A 259 -9.65 0.97 1.11
N PRO A 260 -9.83 2.06 1.88
CA PRO A 260 -8.91 2.41 2.97
C PRO A 260 -8.95 1.32 4.05
N GLN A 261 -7.80 0.77 4.47
CA GLN A 261 -7.78 -0.37 5.37
C GLN A 261 -7.68 0.05 6.85
N GLY A 262 -8.37 -0.66 7.75
CA GLY A 262 -8.35 -0.35 9.20
C GLY A 262 -6.95 -0.43 9.84
N LYS A 263 -6.07 -1.28 9.30
CA LYS A 263 -4.66 -1.34 9.72
C LYS A 263 -3.93 -0.03 9.44
N ASP A 264 -4.27 0.68 8.37
CA ASP A 264 -3.60 1.93 8.00
C ASP A 264 -3.99 3.07 8.95
N LEU A 265 -5.25 3.08 9.42
CA LEU A 265 -5.70 4.02 10.46
C LEU A 265 -4.97 3.78 11.79
N TYR A 266 -4.89 2.52 12.22
CA TYR A 266 -4.17 2.15 13.44
C TYR A 266 -2.69 2.55 13.37
N ASP A 267 -2.03 2.18 12.28
CA ASP A 267 -0.62 2.48 12.03
C ASP A 267 -0.38 4.01 11.96
N ALA A 268 -1.28 4.77 11.32
CA ALA A 268 -1.20 6.24 11.21
C ALA A 268 -1.28 6.92 12.57
N VAL A 269 -2.19 6.48 13.46
CA VAL A 269 -2.31 7.03 14.82
C VAL A 269 -1.02 6.81 15.59
N LEU A 270 -0.50 5.57 15.57
CA LEU A 270 0.72 5.23 16.29
C LEU A 270 1.92 6.07 15.82
N LEU A 271 2.04 6.25 14.50
CA LEU A 271 3.06 7.12 13.90
C LEU A 271 2.88 8.59 14.27
N ALA A 272 1.66 9.13 14.13
CA ALA A 272 1.38 10.55 14.36
C ALA A 272 1.61 10.98 15.81
N GLU A 273 1.35 10.11 16.78
CA GLU A 273 1.59 10.39 18.19
C GLU A 273 3.07 10.44 18.56
N HIS A 274 3.95 9.89 17.73
CA HIS A 274 5.38 9.76 18.01
C HIS A 274 6.28 10.46 16.97
N THR A 275 5.71 11.00 15.90
CA THR A 275 6.45 11.60 14.79
C THR A 275 5.79 12.89 14.35
N THR A 276 6.58 13.94 14.18
CA THR A 276 6.10 15.17 13.53
C THR A 276 6.09 14.98 12.02
N LEU A 277 4.94 15.26 11.39
CA LEU A 277 4.81 15.29 9.94
C LEU A 277 4.99 16.71 9.41
N ARG A 278 5.91 16.91 8.48
CA ARG A 278 6.03 18.19 7.76
C ARG A 278 4.99 18.25 6.64
N TYR A 279 4.32 19.41 6.53
CA TYR A 279 3.36 19.67 5.46
C TYR A 279 3.94 19.45 4.07
N GLN A 280 5.22 19.78 3.87
CA GLN A 280 5.92 19.61 2.60
C GLN A 280 6.01 18.14 2.19
N ILE A 281 6.34 17.25 3.13
CA ILE A 281 6.44 15.81 2.86
C ILE A 281 5.08 15.22 2.57
N LEU A 282 4.06 15.57 3.37
CA LEU A 282 2.68 15.16 3.10
C LEU A 282 2.24 15.59 1.69
N ARG A 283 2.49 16.85 1.34
CA ARG A 283 2.17 17.40 0.01
C ARG A 283 2.92 16.68 -1.10
N GLU A 284 4.21 16.42 -0.96
CA GLU A 284 5.01 15.71 -1.98
C GLU A 284 4.49 14.29 -2.23
N VAL A 285 4.25 13.53 -1.15
CA VAL A 285 3.68 12.17 -1.24
C VAL A 285 2.32 12.17 -1.94
N PHE A 286 1.44 13.12 -1.61
CA PHE A 286 0.16 13.25 -2.28
C PHE A 286 0.31 13.71 -3.73
N LEU A 287 1.19 14.64 -4.06
CA LEU A 287 1.35 15.12 -5.44
C LEU A 287 1.97 14.09 -6.39
N ASP A 288 2.72 13.13 -5.84
CA ASP A 288 3.22 11.95 -6.55
C ASP A 288 2.15 10.84 -6.69
N ALA A 289 1.02 10.96 -6.00
CA ALA A 289 -0.15 10.10 -6.16
C ALA A 289 -0.89 10.31 -7.48
N GLU A 290 -1.93 9.50 -7.72
CA GLU A 290 -2.86 9.71 -8.83
C GLU A 290 -3.36 11.16 -8.84
N ALA A 291 -3.18 11.81 -9.99
CA ALA A 291 -3.26 13.25 -10.12
C ALA A 291 -4.61 13.87 -9.72
N GLY A 292 -5.68 13.08 -9.77
CA GLY A 292 -7.02 13.47 -9.37
C GLY A 292 -7.12 13.77 -7.87
N ASP A 293 -7.01 12.75 -7.04
CA ASP A 293 -7.14 12.86 -5.58
C ASP A 293 -5.97 13.61 -4.93
N ALA A 294 -4.80 13.56 -5.56
CA ALA A 294 -3.60 14.31 -5.22
C ALA A 294 -3.79 15.84 -5.20
N SER A 295 -4.76 16.35 -5.95
CA SER A 295 -4.90 17.79 -6.18
C SER A 295 -5.68 18.53 -5.09
N HIS A 296 -6.33 17.79 -4.19
CA HIS A 296 -7.09 18.33 -3.08
C HIS A 296 -6.21 18.49 -1.85
N PRO A 297 -6.08 19.71 -1.28
CA PRO A 297 -5.38 19.92 -0.02
C PRO A 297 -5.90 18.98 1.06
N VAL A 298 -4.97 18.41 1.82
CA VAL A 298 -5.30 17.67 3.04
C VAL A 298 -5.31 18.66 4.21
N ASP A 299 -6.35 18.57 5.02
CA ASP A 299 -6.54 19.34 6.25
C ASP A 299 -7.14 18.46 7.35
N SER A 300 -7.25 19.02 8.56
CA SER A 300 -7.81 18.33 9.73
C SER A 300 -9.24 17.85 9.50
N ASP A 301 -10.05 18.62 8.77
CA ASP A 301 -11.45 18.27 8.49
C ASP A 301 -11.52 17.04 7.58
N ARG A 302 -10.67 16.94 6.55
CA ARG A 302 -10.61 15.77 5.68
C ARG A 302 -10.22 14.51 6.44
N ILE A 303 -9.28 14.60 7.40
CA ILE A 303 -8.92 13.47 8.27
C ILE A 303 -10.06 13.14 9.24
N GLY A 304 -10.72 14.16 9.81
CA GLY A 304 -11.84 13.98 10.74
C GLY A 304 -13.09 13.34 10.13
N ASN A 305 -13.20 13.34 8.80
CA ASN A 305 -14.29 12.73 8.04
C ASN A 305 -13.97 11.30 7.54
N LEU A 306 -12.86 10.69 8.00
CA LEU A 306 -12.58 9.29 7.71
C LEU A 306 -13.66 8.38 8.29
N ASP A 307 -14.22 7.52 7.44
CA ASP A 307 -15.16 6.45 7.79
C ASP A 307 -14.78 5.20 7.00
N LEU A 308 -14.21 4.21 7.68
CA LEU A 308 -13.74 2.97 7.08
C LEU A 308 -14.85 1.90 7.07
N GLY A 309 -15.91 2.07 7.87
CA GLY A 309 -17.10 1.24 7.88
C GLY A 309 -16.85 -0.29 7.88
N GLY A 310 -16.94 -0.92 6.71
CA GLY A 310 -16.70 -2.35 6.53
C GLY A 310 -15.25 -2.77 6.77
N GLU A 311 -14.30 -1.95 6.32
CA GLU A 311 -12.85 -2.21 6.42
C GLU A 311 -12.37 -2.19 7.88
N TRP A 312 -13.00 -1.36 8.71
CA TRP A 312 -12.76 -1.37 10.15
C TRP A 312 -13.10 -2.71 10.81
N ARG A 313 -14.24 -3.30 10.43
CA ARG A 313 -14.66 -4.62 10.94
C ARG A 313 -13.68 -5.72 10.54
N HIS A 314 -13.10 -5.65 9.35
CA HIS A 314 -12.06 -6.58 8.92
C HIS A 314 -10.81 -6.47 9.81
N PHE A 315 -10.36 -5.25 10.11
CA PHE A 315 -9.22 -5.02 11.01
C PHE A 315 -9.45 -5.58 12.41
N VAL A 316 -10.59 -5.26 13.05
CA VAL A 316 -10.93 -5.78 14.40
C VAL A 316 -10.97 -7.31 14.41
N SER A 317 -11.46 -7.92 13.32
CA SER A 317 -11.50 -9.37 13.19
C SER A 317 -10.10 -9.98 13.05
N GLU A 318 -9.18 -9.31 12.35
CA GLU A 318 -7.80 -9.76 12.17
C GLU A 318 -6.94 -9.58 13.43
N TYR A 319 -7.16 -8.48 14.16
CA TYR A 319 -6.38 -8.11 15.35
C TYR A 319 -7.26 -7.88 16.60
N PRO A 320 -7.96 -8.92 17.10
CA PRO A 320 -8.93 -8.77 18.19
C PRO A 320 -8.31 -8.38 19.54
N ALA A 321 -6.98 -8.52 19.69
CA ALA A 321 -6.27 -8.15 20.92
C ALA A 321 -5.92 -6.67 21.01
N LEU A 322 -6.09 -5.89 19.93
CA LEU A 322 -5.75 -4.47 19.92
C LEU A 322 -6.96 -3.62 20.38
N PRO A 323 -6.74 -2.61 21.23
CA PRO A 323 -7.79 -1.68 21.62
C PRO A 323 -8.15 -0.80 20.43
N ALA A 324 -9.37 -0.94 19.92
CA ALA A 324 -9.72 -0.40 18.61
C ALA A 324 -11.16 0.13 18.61
N ASP A 325 -11.31 1.41 18.98
CA ASP A 325 -12.50 2.19 18.64
C ASP A 325 -12.13 3.16 17.50
N GLU A 326 -12.81 3.02 16.35
CA GLU A 326 -12.51 3.77 15.13
C GLU A 326 -12.58 5.28 15.37
N ASN A 327 -13.68 5.74 15.97
CA ASN A 327 -13.92 7.16 16.24
C ASN A 327 -12.84 7.75 17.13
N ASN A 328 -12.46 7.04 18.20
CA ASN A 328 -11.38 7.46 19.08
C ASN A 328 -10.03 7.53 18.35
N LEU A 329 -9.75 6.60 17.42
CA LEU A 329 -8.53 6.66 16.60
C LEU A 329 -8.54 7.85 15.64
N VAL A 330 -9.66 8.15 14.98
CA VAL A 330 -9.79 9.34 14.13
C VAL A 330 -9.58 10.62 14.94
N ILE A 331 -10.18 10.73 16.13
CA ILE A 331 -9.99 11.89 17.03
C ILE A 331 -8.52 12.06 17.40
N ARG A 332 -7.83 10.96 17.76
CA ARG A 332 -6.40 10.99 18.09
C ARG A 332 -5.55 11.36 16.88
N LEU A 333 -5.87 10.85 15.70
CA LEU A 333 -5.17 11.16 14.46
C LEU A 333 -5.27 12.65 14.12
N VAL A 334 -6.48 13.22 14.20
CA VAL A 334 -6.71 14.67 14.00
C VAL A 334 -5.89 15.49 15.00
N ALA A 335 -5.95 15.14 16.29
CA ALA A 335 -5.21 15.86 17.32
C ALA A 335 -3.69 15.80 17.10
N ALA A 336 -3.14 14.62 16.77
CA ALA A 336 -1.72 14.41 16.56
C ALA A 336 -1.20 15.06 15.27
N THR A 337 -2.04 15.14 14.23
CA THR A 337 -1.65 15.75 12.93
C THR A 337 -1.91 17.25 12.86
N ALA A 338 -2.71 17.84 13.76
CA ALA A 338 -3.02 19.27 13.77
C ALA A 338 -1.79 20.22 13.68
N PRO A 339 -0.63 19.94 14.31
CA PRO A 339 0.58 20.76 14.13
C PRO A 339 1.05 20.88 12.67
N THR A 340 0.83 19.85 11.86
CA THR A 340 1.18 19.82 10.42
C THR A 340 0.48 20.94 9.65
N PHE A 341 -0.80 21.17 9.95
CA PHE A 341 -1.65 22.12 9.23
C PHE A 341 -1.55 23.53 9.82
N THR A 342 -1.59 23.65 11.15
CA THR A 342 -1.46 24.95 11.85
C THR A 342 -0.12 25.64 11.58
N ALA A 343 0.96 24.89 11.28
CA ALA A 343 2.25 25.46 10.91
C ALA A 343 2.22 26.24 9.59
N VAL A 344 1.24 25.98 8.72
CA VAL A 344 1.12 26.62 7.41
C VAL A 344 -0.13 27.48 7.29
N GLU A 345 -1.24 27.08 7.90
CA GLU A 345 -2.51 27.81 7.79
C GLU A 345 -2.51 29.13 8.55
N THR A 346 -3.18 30.13 7.99
CA THR A 346 -3.50 31.37 8.70
C THR A 346 -5.03 31.49 8.87
N PRO A 347 -5.52 32.15 9.94
CA PRO A 347 -6.96 32.37 10.12
C PRO A 347 -7.65 33.12 8.95
N ALA A 348 -6.88 33.78 8.08
CA ALA A 348 -7.37 34.49 6.91
C ALA A 348 -7.26 33.67 5.61
N ASP A 349 -6.81 32.41 5.66
CA ASP A 349 -6.59 31.58 4.48
C ASP A 349 -7.91 31.25 3.77
N THR A 350 -8.09 31.85 2.60
CA THR A 350 -9.12 31.45 1.64
C THR A 350 -8.85 30.04 1.12
N ALA A 351 -9.90 29.32 0.69
CA ALA A 351 -9.77 28.01 0.07
C ALA A 351 -8.86 28.04 -1.19
N TYR A 352 -8.89 29.12 -1.97
CA TYR A 352 -7.91 29.39 -3.04
C TYR A 352 -6.45 29.37 -2.54
N ALA A 353 -6.14 30.13 -1.49
CA ALA A 353 -4.78 30.22 -0.95
C ALA A 353 -4.24 28.86 -0.48
N ARG A 354 -5.11 28.03 0.13
CA ARG A 354 -4.76 26.64 0.49
C ARG A 354 -4.42 25.81 -0.74
N HIS A 355 -5.23 25.89 -1.80
CA HIS A 355 -4.94 25.16 -3.05
C HIS A 355 -3.66 25.64 -3.73
N VAL A 356 -3.39 26.95 -3.79
CA VAL A 356 -2.13 27.47 -4.36
C VAL A 356 -0.92 26.92 -3.60
N ARG A 357 -0.96 26.96 -2.27
CA ARG A 357 0.10 26.42 -1.43
C ARG A 357 0.31 24.93 -1.63
N TRP A 358 -0.76 24.17 -1.73
CA TRP A 358 -0.74 22.72 -2.01
C TRP A 358 -0.20 22.42 -3.41
N LEU A 359 -0.58 23.20 -4.42
CA LEU A 359 -0.20 22.97 -5.82
C LEU A 359 1.10 23.68 -6.22
N GLN A 360 1.77 24.37 -5.31
CA GLN A 360 2.94 25.20 -5.60
C GLN A 360 4.05 24.49 -6.40
N PRO A 361 4.42 23.22 -6.12
CA PRO A 361 5.41 22.52 -6.95
C PRO A 361 4.98 22.36 -8.41
N ARG A 362 3.69 22.09 -8.64
CA ARG A 362 3.11 21.98 -9.99
C ARG A 362 3.04 23.36 -10.66
N ILE A 363 2.63 24.40 -9.92
CA ILE A 363 2.60 25.78 -10.40
C ILE A 363 3.97 26.22 -10.91
N GLU A 364 5.05 25.98 -10.16
CA GLU A 364 6.41 26.33 -10.58
C GLU A 364 6.83 25.62 -11.86
N ARG A 365 6.55 24.32 -11.95
CA ARG A 365 6.81 23.54 -13.17
C ARG A 365 6.06 24.10 -14.38
N TYR A 366 4.79 24.48 -14.21
CA TYR A 366 3.98 25.04 -15.30
C TYR A 366 4.33 26.49 -15.62
N ARG A 367 4.86 27.26 -14.67
CA ARG A 367 5.39 28.61 -14.93
C ARG A 367 6.56 28.58 -15.90
N LEU A 368 7.47 27.60 -15.76
CA LEU A 368 8.55 27.37 -16.71
C LEU A 368 8.02 27.00 -18.10
N LEU A 369 6.98 26.15 -18.17
CA LEU A 369 6.35 25.76 -19.44
C LEU A 369 5.62 26.94 -20.09
N LEU A 370 4.93 27.77 -19.31
CA LEU A 370 4.24 28.97 -19.79
C LEU A 370 5.22 29.92 -20.46
N ALA A 371 6.36 30.20 -19.81
CA ALA A 371 7.40 31.06 -20.36
C ALA A 371 7.99 30.52 -21.67
N ALA A 372 8.06 29.19 -21.83
CA ALA A 372 8.65 28.55 -23.00
C ALA A 372 7.67 28.34 -24.17
N LYS A 373 6.39 28.05 -23.89
CA LYS A 373 5.44 27.53 -24.90
C LYS A 373 4.04 28.14 -24.84
N GLY A 374 3.77 29.06 -23.92
CA GLY A 374 2.47 29.73 -23.78
C GLY A 374 1.40 28.88 -23.08
N MET A 375 0.22 29.50 -22.87
CA MET A 375 -0.85 28.93 -22.03
C MET A 375 -1.47 27.65 -22.61
N GLY A 376 -1.65 27.54 -23.92
CA GLY A 376 -2.22 26.33 -24.55
C GLY A 376 -1.39 25.07 -24.24
N ALA A 377 -0.06 25.18 -24.30
CA ALA A 377 0.83 24.07 -23.93
C ALA A 377 0.72 23.70 -22.44
N VAL A 378 0.45 24.67 -21.57
CA VAL A 378 0.19 24.43 -20.14
C VAL A 378 -1.13 23.67 -19.95
N GLN A 379 -2.21 24.07 -20.61
CA GLN A 379 -3.51 23.40 -20.53
C GLN A 379 -3.41 21.94 -21.02
N GLU A 380 -2.79 21.72 -22.19
CA GLU A 380 -2.53 20.38 -22.71
C GLU A 380 -1.70 19.52 -21.74
N ARG A 381 -0.68 20.12 -21.11
CA ARG A 381 0.18 19.39 -20.18
C ARG A 381 -0.56 19.05 -18.89
N MET A 382 -1.33 19.98 -18.32
CA MET A 382 -2.14 19.73 -17.12
C MET A 382 -3.15 18.59 -17.36
N GLN A 383 -3.76 18.54 -18.54
CA GLN A 383 -4.66 17.45 -18.92
C GLN A 383 -3.92 16.11 -19.05
N LYS A 384 -2.74 16.09 -19.71
CA LYS A 384 -1.92 14.87 -19.84
C LYS A 384 -1.41 14.36 -18.50
N ASP A 385 -1.13 15.27 -17.58
CA ASP A 385 -0.74 14.95 -16.21
C ASP A 385 -1.96 14.56 -15.35
N GLY A 386 -3.18 14.50 -15.90
CA GLY A 386 -4.37 13.97 -15.22
C GLY A 386 -5.02 14.92 -14.21
N LEU A 387 -4.76 16.23 -14.25
CA LEU A 387 -5.34 17.16 -13.29
C LEU A 387 -6.86 17.31 -13.45
N HIS A 388 -7.57 17.49 -12.34
CA HIS A 388 -8.97 17.93 -12.35
C HIS A 388 -9.11 19.42 -12.66
N LEU A 389 -10.32 19.80 -13.11
CA LEU A 389 -10.67 21.19 -13.45
C LEU A 389 -10.34 22.17 -12.33
N ARG A 390 -10.63 21.83 -11.06
CA ARG A 390 -10.35 22.72 -9.94
C ARG A 390 -8.88 23.10 -9.86
N ALA A 391 -8.00 22.10 -9.93
CA ALA A 391 -6.55 22.31 -9.88
C ALA A 391 -6.06 23.13 -11.07
N ALA A 392 -6.59 22.83 -12.27
CA ALA A 392 -6.27 23.58 -13.48
C ALA A 392 -6.68 25.05 -13.38
N ILE A 393 -7.84 25.35 -12.81
CA ILE A 393 -8.31 26.74 -12.58
C ILE A 393 -7.40 27.45 -11.59
N VAL A 394 -7.06 26.83 -10.46
CA VAL A 394 -6.15 27.42 -9.46
C VAL A 394 -4.79 27.73 -10.07
N ILE A 395 -4.20 26.76 -10.78
CA ILE A 395 -2.90 26.93 -11.43
C ILE A 395 -2.97 28.02 -12.50
N THR A 396 -4.00 28.01 -13.35
CA THR A 396 -4.18 29.02 -14.41
C THR A 396 -4.33 30.43 -13.82
N CYS A 397 -5.09 30.57 -12.73
CA CYS A 397 -5.28 31.83 -12.01
C CYS A 397 -3.94 32.35 -11.46
N ASP A 398 -3.14 31.49 -10.82
CA ASP A 398 -1.83 31.87 -10.28
C ASP A 398 -0.85 32.27 -11.39
N LEU A 399 -0.86 31.55 -12.51
CA LEU A 399 0.00 31.81 -13.66
C LEU A 399 -0.34 33.10 -14.42
N LEU A 400 -1.61 33.51 -14.44
CA LEU A 400 -2.06 34.76 -15.07
C LEU A 400 -1.85 35.99 -14.16
N GLY A 401 -1.57 35.78 -12.88
CA GLY A 401 -1.45 36.84 -11.89
C GLY A 401 -2.82 37.25 -11.34
N ARG A 402 -3.05 36.94 -10.05
CA ARG A 402 -4.34 37.16 -9.38
C ARG A 402 -4.79 38.62 -9.38
N ASP A 403 -3.85 39.54 -9.23
CA ASP A 403 -4.16 40.97 -9.12
C ASP A 403 -4.79 41.52 -10.41
N ASP A 404 -4.47 40.89 -11.54
CA ASP A 404 -4.97 41.27 -12.85
C ASP A 404 -6.12 40.35 -13.31
N HIS A 405 -6.18 39.09 -12.82
CA HIS A 405 -7.07 38.04 -13.30
C HIS A 405 -7.67 37.23 -12.13
N GLY A 406 -8.98 37.36 -11.90
CA GLY A 406 -9.70 36.59 -10.87
C GLY A 406 -9.97 35.13 -11.27
N THR A 407 -10.46 34.33 -10.32
CA THR A 407 -10.79 32.90 -10.51
C THR A 407 -11.80 32.65 -11.63
N GLU A 408 -12.79 33.53 -11.81
CA GLU A 408 -13.76 33.44 -12.91
C GLU A 408 -13.11 33.64 -14.29
N HIS A 409 -12.09 34.51 -14.40
CA HIS A 409 -11.36 34.66 -15.65
C HIS A 409 -10.53 33.40 -15.96
N ALA A 410 -9.80 32.88 -14.97
CA ALA A 410 -9.05 31.64 -15.11
C ALA A 410 -9.96 30.46 -15.48
N ARG A 411 -11.16 30.39 -14.91
CA ARG A 411 -12.20 29.43 -15.26
C ARG A 411 -12.60 29.53 -16.73
N ALA A 412 -12.88 30.75 -17.22
CA ALA A 412 -13.20 30.95 -18.63
C ALA A 412 -12.06 30.49 -19.56
N VAL A 413 -10.80 30.76 -19.20
CA VAL A 413 -9.63 30.31 -19.95
C VAL A 413 -9.56 28.78 -20.02
N VAL A 414 -9.71 28.09 -18.88
CA VAL A 414 -9.67 26.61 -18.81
C VAL A 414 -10.79 25.99 -19.65
N LEU A 415 -12.02 26.49 -19.53
CA LEU A 415 -13.18 25.92 -20.24
C LEU A 415 -13.18 26.18 -21.74
N ALA A 416 -12.54 27.27 -22.19
CA ALA A 416 -12.41 27.59 -23.60
C ALA A 416 -11.34 26.76 -24.30
N ASP A 417 -10.40 26.16 -23.56
CA ASP A 417 -9.31 25.37 -24.13
C ASP A 417 -9.78 23.95 -24.49
N SER A 418 -9.47 23.54 -25.72
CA SER A 418 -9.87 22.25 -26.28
C SER A 418 -9.36 21.03 -25.49
N ALA A 419 -8.27 21.17 -24.73
CA ALA A 419 -7.76 20.11 -23.86
C ALA A 419 -8.81 19.65 -22.84
N TRP A 420 -9.68 20.55 -22.38
CA TRP A 420 -10.67 20.27 -21.34
C TRP A 420 -12.05 19.85 -21.87
N ALA A 421 -12.22 19.77 -23.19
CA ALA A 421 -13.50 19.41 -23.81
C ALA A 421 -14.12 18.09 -23.29
N PRO A 422 -13.37 17.02 -22.95
CA PRO A 422 -13.94 15.83 -22.31
C PRO A 422 -14.65 16.13 -20.99
N TRP A 423 -14.04 16.94 -20.13
CA TRP A 423 -14.60 17.32 -18.83
C TRP A 423 -15.81 18.24 -18.95
N VAL A 424 -15.78 19.17 -19.92
CA VAL A 424 -16.94 20.03 -20.22
C VAL A 424 -18.15 19.18 -20.62
N ARG A 425 -17.97 18.18 -21.50
CA ARG A 425 -19.06 17.27 -21.90
C ARG A 425 -19.61 16.44 -20.74
N ILE A 426 -18.77 16.06 -19.77
CA ILE A 426 -19.22 15.39 -18.54
C ILE A 426 -20.07 16.36 -17.71
N GLY A 427 -19.60 17.59 -17.54
CA GLY A 427 -20.31 18.63 -16.80
C GLY A 427 -21.65 19.04 -17.41
N GLU A 428 -21.77 19.03 -18.74
CA GLU A 428 -23.06 19.24 -19.43
C GLU A 428 -24.09 18.15 -19.10
N ARG A 429 -23.63 16.92 -18.85
CA ARG A 429 -24.46 15.79 -18.43
C ARG A 429 -24.71 15.75 -16.92
N ASN A 430 -23.85 16.40 -16.13
CA ASN A 430 -23.96 16.51 -14.68
C ASN A 430 -23.58 17.93 -14.20
N PRO A 431 -24.52 18.89 -14.28
CA PRO A 431 -24.25 20.29 -13.93
C PRO A 431 -23.90 20.50 -12.46
N GLU A 432 -24.44 19.67 -11.56
CA GLU A 432 -24.15 19.72 -10.12
C GLU A 432 -22.70 19.33 -9.84
N TRP A 433 -22.21 18.24 -10.45
CA TRP A 433 -20.81 17.85 -10.36
C TRP A 433 -19.87 18.95 -10.89
N LEU A 434 -20.20 19.55 -12.04
CA LEU A 434 -19.39 20.64 -12.61
C LEU A 434 -19.33 21.84 -11.66
N THR A 435 -20.46 22.19 -11.03
CA THR A 435 -20.54 23.27 -10.05
C THR A 435 -19.67 22.98 -8.83
N GLN A 436 -19.69 21.74 -8.31
CA GLN A 436 -18.82 21.33 -7.21
C GLN A 436 -17.34 21.42 -7.57
N GLN A 437 -16.94 21.01 -8.77
CA GLN A 437 -15.55 21.11 -9.23
C GLN A 437 -15.07 22.56 -9.38
N MET A 438 -15.99 23.49 -9.61
CA MET A 438 -15.67 24.91 -9.85
C MET A 438 -15.70 25.78 -8.59
N HIS A 439 -16.21 25.25 -7.48
CA HIS A 439 -16.23 25.97 -6.21
C HIS A 439 -14.81 26.00 -5.61
N ILE A 440 -14.20 27.20 -5.55
CA ILE A 440 -12.85 27.46 -5.02
C ILE A 440 -12.93 28.55 -3.96
#